data_AF-A0A1I5BW74-F1
#
_entry.id   AF-A0A1I5BW74-F1
#
_cell.length_a   1.000
_cell.length_b   1.000
_cell.length_c   1.000
_cell.angle_alpha   90.00
_cell.angle_beta   90.00
_cell.angle_gamma   90.00
#
_symmetry.space_group_name_H-M   'P 1'
#
loop_
_entity.id
_entity.type
_entity.pdbx_description
1 polymer ?
#
loop_
_entity_poly.entity_id
_entity_poly.type
_entity_poly.pdbx_seq_one_letter_code
_entity_poly.pdbx_strand_id
1 'polypeptide(L)'
;MIFIISLLSVLRREGIYLLLVGAVLLYLAYLKNCNSKIRKRFLIAFILCEILVFIPVMINGVKEKGTELDAIIVHMLGEESLDRQIIAEELEIINGYIDLNIADKYNRDMGLNGFAMNYFDTTWFMDGMYYIQREKKSVTYEEFSDAVFAVIMKQPMVFIKSRARAYYAVGAQKNTYNLFLPLVFMLGALIHSLIVKNKPMMIIMIGVLVHIAITTLSMPASFFKYFFEMWLISYVFVVIVLLEIRKIEAKKVNILPVKN
;
A
#
# COMPACT_ATOMS: atom_id res chain seq x y z
N MET A 1 -15.27 16.90 -13.35
CA MET A 1 -15.07 15.64 -12.58
C MET A 1 -14.17 14.64 -13.27
N ILE A 2 -14.45 14.25 -14.54
CA ILE A 2 -13.55 13.36 -15.31
C ILE A 2 -12.08 13.81 -15.20
N PHE A 3 -11.80 15.05 -15.60
CA PHE A 3 -10.44 15.60 -15.57
C PHE A 3 -9.82 15.61 -14.15
N ILE A 4 -10.60 15.93 -13.11
CA ILE A 4 -10.09 15.96 -11.73
C ILE A 4 -9.72 14.55 -11.26
N ILE A 5 -10.55 13.54 -11.57
CA ILE A 5 -10.27 12.15 -11.22
C ILE A 5 -9.05 11.65 -11.99
N SER A 6 -8.96 11.94 -13.29
CA SER A 6 -7.79 11.60 -14.11
C SER A 6 -6.52 12.35 -13.73
N LEU A 7 -6.64 13.55 -13.15
CA LEU A 7 -5.50 14.29 -12.62
C LEU A 7 -5.02 13.68 -11.30
N LEU A 8 -5.95 13.35 -10.41
CA LEU A 8 -5.66 12.71 -9.13
C LEU A 8 -5.12 11.30 -9.29
N SER A 9 -5.54 10.58 -10.35
CA SER A 9 -5.07 9.22 -10.59
C SER A 9 -3.59 9.13 -10.91
N VAL A 10 -3.04 10.22 -11.45
CA VAL A 10 -1.65 10.33 -11.86
C VAL A 10 -0.79 11.10 -10.85
N LEU A 11 -1.37 12.10 -10.15
CA LEU A 11 -0.65 12.92 -9.17
C LEU A 11 -0.26 12.17 -7.88
N ARG A 12 -0.93 11.06 -7.56
CA ARG A 12 -0.64 10.25 -6.37
C ARG A 12 -0.42 8.80 -6.72
N ARG A 13 0.49 8.18 -5.96
CA ARG A 13 0.84 6.76 -6.06
C ARG A 13 -0.36 5.81 -5.92
N GLU A 14 -1.25 6.14 -4.97
CA GLU A 14 -2.52 5.43 -4.74
C GLU A 14 -3.63 5.88 -5.71
N GLY A 15 -3.41 6.99 -6.42
CA GLY A 15 -4.36 7.53 -7.38
C GLY A 15 -4.69 6.56 -8.50
N ILE A 16 -3.82 5.61 -8.86
CA ILE A 16 -4.09 4.65 -9.93
C ILE A 16 -5.39 3.84 -9.69
N TYR A 17 -5.80 3.66 -8.43
CA TYR A 17 -7.09 3.03 -8.12
C TYR A 17 -8.28 3.86 -8.60
N LEU A 18 -8.14 5.17 -8.72
CA LEU A 18 -9.15 6.08 -9.26
C LEU A 18 -9.41 5.85 -10.76
N LEU A 19 -8.52 5.16 -11.49
CA LEU A 19 -8.81 4.71 -12.85
C LEU A 19 -10.06 3.81 -12.87
N LEU A 20 -10.07 2.79 -12.01
CA LEU A 20 -11.15 1.81 -11.92
C LEU A 20 -12.27 2.29 -11.00
N VAL A 21 -11.92 2.71 -9.79
CA VAL A 21 -12.89 3.16 -8.77
C VAL A 21 -13.55 4.46 -9.21
N GLY A 22 -12.80 5.40 -9.78
CA GLY A 22 -13.35 6.66 -10.30
C GLY A 22 -14.31 6.43 -11.46
N ALA A 23 -14.00 5.51 -12.38
CA ALA A 23 -14.92 5.12 -13.45
C ALA A 23 -16.23 4.52 -12.90
N VAL A 24 -16.15 3.65 -11.89
CA VAL A 24 -17.32 3.05 -11.23
C VAL A 24 -18.13 4.10 -10.47
N LEU A 25 -17.48 5.00 -9.73
CA LEU A 25 -18.14 6.06 -8.98
C LEU A 25 -18.85 7.05 -9.91
N LEU A 26 -18.18 7.48 -10.98
CA LEU A 26 -18.78 8.32 -12.02
C LEU A 26 -19.97 7.63 -12.68
N TYR A 27 -19.86 6.32 -12.92
CA TYR A 27 -20.95 5.54 -13.49
C TYR A 27 -22.17 5.50 -12.55
N LEU A 28 -21.96 5.21 -11.27
CA LEU A 28 -23.04 5.14 -10.30
C LEU A 28 -23.68 6.50 -10.00
N ALA A 29 -22.87 7.56 -9.91
CA ALA A 29 -23.33 8.90 -9.55
C ALA A 29 -24.04 9.61 -10.72
N TYR A 30 -23.54 9.47 -11.95
CA TYR A 30 -23.99 10.28 -13.08
C TYR A 30 -24.59 9.50 -14.25
N LEU A 31 -24.28 8.20 -14.39
CA LEU A 31 -24.61 7.44 -15.60
C LEU A 31 -25.63 6.31 -15.40
N LYS A 32 -25.92 5.93 -14.14
CA LYS A 32 -26.79 4.79 -13.80
C LYS A 32 -28.14 4.81 -14.53
N ASN A 33 -28.75 5.99 -14.63
CA ASN A 33 -30.06 6.19 -15.23
C ASN A 33 -30.00 6.72 -16.68
N CYS A 34 -28.81 6.89 -17.26
CA CYS A 34 -28.65 7.38 -18.64
C CYS A 34 -28.81 6.24 -19.65
N ASN A 35 -29.05 6.57 -20.93
CA ASN A 35 -29.06 5.57 -22.01
C ASN A 35 -27.65 5.05 -22.36
N SER A 36 -27.57 3.86 -22.97
CA SER A 36 -26.30 3.17 -23.25
C SER A 36 -25.32 3.98 -24.12
N LYS A 37 -25.84 4.83 -25.02
CA LYS A 37 -25.03 5.68 -25.91
C LYS A 37 -24.31 6.78 -25.14
N ILE A 38 -24.98 7.41 -24.18
CA ILE A 38 -24.38 8.41 -23.28
C ILE A 38 -23.34 7.75 -22.38
N ARG A 39 -23.63 6.57 -21.81
CA ARG A 39 -22.67 5.83 -20.98
C ARG A 39 -21.36 5.52 -21.72
N LYS A 40 -21.47 5.02 -22.97
CA LYS A 40 -20.31 4.73 -23.82
C LYS A 40 -19.48 5.99 -24.13
N ARG A 41 -20.13 7.08 -24.54
CA ARG A 41 -19.44 8.36 -24.82
C ARG A 41 -18.69 8.87 -23.59
N PHE A 42 -19.29 8.75 -22.41
CA PHE A 42 -18.67 9.19 -21.17
C PHE A 42 -17.45 8.34 -20.78
N LEU A 43 -17.54 7.00 -20.89
CA LEU A 43 -16.40 6.11 -20.64
C LEU A 43 -15.25 6.37 -21.61
N ILE A 44 -15.55 6.61 -22.89
CA ILE A 44 -14.55 6.98 -23.89
C ILE A 44 -13.89 8.32 -23.51
N ALA A 45 -14.68 9.33 -23.15
CA ALA A 45 -14.15 10.62 -22.72
C ALA A 45 -13.27 10.50 -21.46
N PHE A 46 -13.65 9.65 -20.51
CA PHE A 46 -12.85 9.36 -19.31
C PHE A 46 -11.50 8.73 -19.67
N ILE A 47 -11.49 7.66 -20.47
CA ILE A 47 -10.26 6.99 -20.90
C ILE A 47 -9.35 7.95 -21.70
N LEU A 48 -9.92 8.75 -22.61
CA LEU A 48 -9.15 9.74 -23.36
C LEU A 48 -8.52 10.79 -22.45
N CYS A 49 -9.26 11.26 -21.45
CA CYS A 49 -8.75 12.22 -20.47
C CYS A 49 -7.64 11.61 -19.61
N GLU A 50 -7.78 10.35 -19.22
CA GLU A 50 -6.76 9.59 -18.51
C GLU A 50 -5.46 9.50 -19.31
N ILE A 51 -5.56 9.07 -20.58
CA ILE A 51 -4.40 8.95 -21.48
C ILE A 51 -3.71 10.31 -21.63
N LEU A 52 -4.47 11.39 -21.81
CA LEU A 52 -3.92 12.74 -21.95
C LEU A 52 -3.14 13.19 -20.71
N VAL A 53 -3.60 12.82 -19.51
CA VAL A 53 -2.89 13.17 -18.27
C VAL A 53 -1.71 12.22 -18.00
N PHE A 54 -1.80 10.96 -18.42
CA PHE A 54 -0.77 9.95 -18.18
C PHE A 54 0.44 10.07 -19.13
N ILE A 55 0.24 10.49 -20.38
CA ILE A 55 1.32 10.65 -21.38
C ILE A 55 2.46 11.56 -20.89
N PRO A 56 2.21 12.77 -20.35
CA PRO A 56 3.27 13.63 -19.81
C PRO A 56 4.12 12.97 -18.72
N VAL A 57 3.53 12.07 -17.94
CA VAL A 57 4.22 11.35 -16.85
C VAL A 57 5.08 10.23 -17.40
N MET A 58 4.62 9.50 -18.41
CA MET A 58 5.40 8.49 -19.12
C MET A 58 6.62 9.09 -19.84
N ILE A 59 6.49 10.30 -20.40
CA ILE A 59 7.57 10.97 -21.14
C ILE A 59 8.65 11.52 -20.21
N ASN A 60 8.25 12.16 -19.10
CA ASN A 60 9.20 12.83 -18.21
C ASN A 60 9.85 11.88 -17.19
N GLY A 61 9.31 10.68 -17.02
CA GLY A 61 9.71 9.75 -15.97
C GLY A 61 9.36 10.30 -14.59
N VAL A 62 8.65 9.54 -13.77
CA VAL A 62 8.52 9.90 -12.36
C VAL A 62 9.86 9.55 -11.70
N LYS A 63 10.70 10.55 -11.45
CA LYS A 63 11.83 10.39 -10.54
C LYS A 63 11.29 10.31 -9.12
N GLU A 64 10.91 9.12 -8.69
CA GLU A 64 10.65 8.86 -7.28
C GLU A 64 11.95 9.06 -6.48
N LYS A 65 11.84 9.67 -5.30
CA LYS A 65 12.95 9.68 -4.35
C LYS A 65 13.22 8.22 -3.97
N GLY A 66 14.46 7.75 -4.16
CA GLY A 66 14.94 6.36 -3.95
C GLY A 66 14.77 5.75 -2.54
N THR A 67 13.99 6.39 -1.67
CA THR A 67 13.69 6.00 -0.29
C THR A 67 13.11 4.60 -0.11
N GLU A 68 12.66 3.96 -1.18
CA GLU A 68 11.98 2.67 -1.12
C GLU A 68 12.92 1.51 -1.16
N LEU A 69 13.86 1.55 -2.09
CA LEU A 69 14.95 0.58 -2.14
C LEU A 69 15.84 0.76 -0.91
N ASP A 70 16.07 2.01 -0.48
CA ASP A 70 16.74 2.31 0.80
C ASP A 70 16.02 1.63 1.97
N ALA A 71 14.70 1.78 2.08
CA ALA A 71 13.94 1.15 3.16
C ALA A 71 13.93 -0.38 3.06
N ILE A 72 13.82 -0.94 1.86
CA ILE A 72 13.85 -2.39 1.66
C ILE A 72 15.18 -2.95 2.15
N ILE A 73 16.31 -2.39 1.70
CA ILE A 73 17.62 -2.89 2.09
C ILE A 73 17.90 -2.67 3.58
N VAL A 74 17.58 -1.49 4.13
CA VAL A 74 17.75 -1.20 5.57
C VAL A 74 16.95 -2.19 6.42
N HIS A 75 15.69 -2.48 6.08
CA HIS A 75 14.91 -3.47 6.83
C HIS A 75 15.46 -4.89 6.67
N MET A 76 15.92 -5.28 5.47
CA MET A 76 16.56 -6.58 5.29
C MET A 76 17.84 -6.70 6.13
N LEU A 77 18.65 -5.65 6.22
CA LEU A 77 19.84 -5.60 7.08
C LEU A 77 19.53 -5.73 8.58
N GLY A 78 18.30 -5.41 8.99
CA GLY A 78 17.79 -5.58 10.35
C GLY A 78 17.24 -6.98 10.64
N GLU A 79 17.21 -7.88 9.67
CA GLU A 79 16.81 -9.27 9.88
C GLU A 79 17.98 -10.15 10.31
N GLU A 80 17.82 -10.84 11.43
CA GLU A 80 18.83 -11.79 11.94
C GLU A 80 19.10 -12.94 10.96
N SER A 81 18.12 -13.29 10.12
CA SER A 81 18.26 -14.35 9.12
C SER A 81 18.97 -13.91 7.83
N LEU A 82 19.40 -12.66 7.71
CA LEU A 82 20.14 -12.20 6.54
C LEU A 82 21.57 -12.76 6.56
N ASP A 83 21.89 -13.60 5.57
CA ASP A 83 23.26 -14.10 5.39
C ASP A 83 24.08 -13.15 4.53
N ARG A 84 24.95 -12.35 5.16
CA ARG A 84 25.77 -11.37 4.44
C ARG A 84 26.85 -11.99 3.55
N GLN A 85 27.24 -13.25 3.78
CA GLN A 85 28.29 -13.89 2.97
C GLN A 85 27.79 -14.18 1.56
N ILE A 86 26.51 -14.55 1.41
CA ILE A 86 25.87 -14.84 0.12
C ILE A 86 25.74 -13.60 -0.77
N ILE A 87 25.63 -12.42 -0.14
CA ILE A 87 25.36 -11.13 -0.81
C ILE A 87 26.52 -10.13 -0.67
N ALA A 88 27.73 -10.61 -0.37
CA ALA A 88 28.86 -9.74 -0.06
C ALA A 88 29.18 -8.76 -1.20
N GLU A 89 29.17 -9.25 -2.45
CA GLU A 89 29.40 -8.44 -3.65
C GLU A 89 28.34 -7.33 -3.82
N GLU A 90 27.05 -7.66 -3.62
CA GLU A 90 25.99 -6.67 -3.67
C GLU A 90 26.11 -5.63 -2.55
N LEU A 91 26.50 -6.06 -1.35
CA LEU A 91 26.68 -5.16 -0.21
C LEU A 91 27.82 -4.16 -0.45
N GLU A 92 28.87 -4.52 -1.19
CA GLU A 92 29.91 -3.57 -1.59
C GLU A 92 29.36 -2.47 -2.49
N ILE A 93 28.55 -2.83 -3.49
CA ILE A 93 27.88 -1.88 -4.40
C ILE A 93 26.90 -1.00 -3.62
N ILE A 94 26.06 -1.61 -2.77
CA ILE A 94 25.08 -0.91 -1.93
C ILE A 94 25.79 0.08 -1.00
N ASN A 95 26.91 -0.31 -0.39
CA ASN A 95 27.71 0.55 0.46
C ASN A 95 28.34 1.72 -0.31
N GLY A 96 28.45 1.63 -1.63
CA GLY A 96 28.88 2.73 -2.49
C GLY A 96 27.84 3.85 -2.64
N TYR A 97 26.56 3.57 -2.34
CA TYR A 97 25.42 4.48 -2.49
C TYR A 97 24.89 4.98 -1.13
N ILE A 98 24.69 4.07 -0.18
CA ILE A 98 24.29 4.34 1.22
C ILE A 98 25.39 3.88 2.19
N ASP A 99 25.41 4.41 3.41
CA ASP A 99 26.35 3.96 4.45
C ASP A 99 25.77 2.78 5.25
N LEU A 100 26.32 1.58 4.99
CA LEU A 100 25.88 0.35 5.67
C LEU A 100 26.19 0.35 7.17
N ASN A 101 27.24 1.03 7.62
CA ASN A 101 27.57 1.08 9.05
C ASN A 101 26.52 1.90 9.82
N ILE A 102 26.05 2.99 9.20
CA ILE A 102 24.96 3.81 9.76
C ILE A 102 23.64 3.03 9.74
N ALA A 103 23.34 2.29 8.66
CA ALA A 103 22.16 1.43 8.59
C ALA A 103 22.18 0.33 9.68
N ASP A 104 23.33 -0.29 9.92
CA ASP A 104 23.50 -1.30 10.97
C ASP A 104 23.35 -0.70 12.36
N LYS A 105 23.92 0.49 12.58
CA LYS A 105 23.72 1.26 13.81
C LYS A 105 22.25 1.57 14.03
N TYR A 106 21.54 2.04 13.00
CA TYR A 106 20.11 2.32 13.05
C TYR A 106 19.31 1.08 13.47
N ASN A 107 19.54 -0.06 12.82
CA ASN A 107 18.82 -1.30 13.12
C ASN A 107 19.11 -1.82 14.53
N ARG A 108 20.36 -1.72 15.02
CA ARG A 108 20.71 -2.10 16.40
C ARG A 108 20.03 -1.19 17.43
N ASP A 109 20.09 0.12 17.23
CA ASP A 109 19.65 1.09 18.23
C ASP A 109 18.12 1.22 18.27
N MET A 110 17.46 1.12 17.11
CA MET A 110 16.02 1.31 17.00
C MET A 110 15.21 0.02 17.10
N GLY A 111 15.81 -1.14 16.81
CA GLY A 111 15.13 -2.43 16.78
C GLY A 111 13.84 -2.39 15.96
N LEU A 112 12.74 -2.91 16.50
CA LEU A 112 11.44 -2.93 15.81
C LEU A 112 10.90 -1.54 15.46
N ASN A 113 11.23 -0.51 16.25
CA ASN A 113 10.79 0.86 15.93
C ASN A 113 11.46 1.39 14.66
N GLY A 114 12.64 0.87 14.33
CA GLY A 114 13.35 1.19 13.10
C GLY A 114 12.59 0.73 11.85
N PHE A 115 11.81 -0.33 11.98
CA PHE A 115 10.96 -0.85 10.90
C PHE A 115 9.67 -0.05 10.72
N ALA A 116 9.28 0.83 11.66
CA ALA A 116 8.04 1.59 11.56
C ALA A 116 8.20 2.95 10.86
N MET A 117 9.44 3.46 10.78
CA MET A 117 9.73 4.83 10.38
C MET A 117 10.99 4.86 9.51
N ASN A 118 11.07 5.80 8.57
CA ASN A 118 12.24 5.95 7.70
C ASN A 118 13.16 7.07 8.19
N TYR A 119 13.49 7.09 9.48
CA TYR A 119 14.31 8.16 10.06
C TYR A 119 15.74 8.19 9.52
N PHE A 120 16.19 7.07 8.95
CA PHE A 120 17.48 6.96 8.26
C PHE A 120 17.60 7.85 7.02
N ASP A 121 16.49 8.39 6.50
CA ASP A 121 16.47 9.32 5.36
C ASP A 121 16.26 10.78 5.79
N THR A 122 16.41 11.08 7.08
CA THR A 122 16.16 12.43 7.61
C THR A 122 17.33 12.98 8.42
N THR A 123 17.76 14.19 8.12
CA THR A 123 18.88 14.87 8.79
C THR A 123 18.50 15.53 10.13
N TRP A 124 17.21 15.71 10.41
CA TRP A 124 16.72 16.37 11.63
C TRP A 124 16.49 15.41 12.80
N PHE A 125 16.42 14.10 12.55
CA PHE A 125 16.20 13.12 13.60
C PHE A 125 17.51 12.78 14.30
N MET A 126 17.57 12.97 15.62
CA MET A 126 18.78 12.75 16.43
C MET A 126 20.04 13.39 15.81
N ASP A 127 19.92 14.65 15.39
CA ASP A 127 20.98 15.43 14.75
C ASP A 127 21.62 14.73 13.53
N GLY A 128 20.83 13.95 12.80
CA GLY A 128 21.28 13.26 11.58
C GLY A 128 22.13 12.03 11.84
N MET A 129 22.22 11.55 13.10
CA MET A 129 23.05 10.41 13.51
C MET A 129 22.75 9.12 12.73
N TYR A 130 21.55 8.98 12.17
CA TYR A 130 21.14 7.83 11.38
C TYR A 130 21.02 8.11 9.87
N TYR A 131 21.46 9.28 9.40
CA TYR A 131 21.32 9.63 8.00
C TYR A 131 22.25 8.77 7.13
N ILE A 132 21.67 7.85 6.34
CA ILE A 132 22.44 6.84 5.59
C ILE A 132 22.95 7.32 4.24
N GLN A 133 22.45 8.45 3.71
CA GLN A 133 22.84 8.88 2.37
C GLN A 133 24.27 9.42 2.39
N ARG A 134 25.10 8.95 1.46
CA ARG A 134 26.44 9.50 1.27
C ARG A 134 26.38 10.83 0.53
N GLU A 135 27.17 11.80 0.97
CA GLU A 135 27.35 13.06 0.25
C GLU A 135 27.96 12.84 -1.14
N LYS A 136 28.92 11.91 -1.23
CA LYS A 136 29.55 11.49 -2.49
C LYS A 136 29.32 10.00 -2.72
N LYS A 137 28.48 9.69 -3.71
CA LYS A 137 28.15 8.32 -4.12
C LYS A 137 29.20 7.83 -5.12
N SER A 138 29.68 6.61 -4.90
CA SER A 138 30.69 5.96 -5.75
C SER A 138 30.09 5.09 -6.85
N VAL A 139 28.79 4.81 -6.75
CA VAL A 139 28.00 4.07 -7.74
C VAL A 139 26.77 4.87 -8.14
N THR A 140 26.21 4.56 -9.30
CA THR A 140 24.95 5.12 -9.82
C THR A 140 23.73 4.56 -9.07
N TYR A 141 22.57 5.20 -9.24
CA TYR A 141 21.32 4.67 -8.69
C TYR A 141 20.90 3.36 -9.37
N GLU A 142 21.22 3.18 -10.65
CA GLU A 142 20.91 1.96 -11.39
C GLU A 142 21.70 0.78 -10.84
N GLU A 143 23.02 0.94 -10.65
CA GLU A 143 23.88 -0.08 -10.02
C GLU A 143 23.41 -0.41 -8.59
N PHE A 144 23.05 0.60 -7.81
CA PHE A 144 22.46 0.42 -6.48
C PHE A 144 21.15 -0.37 -6.54
N SER A 145 20.25 0.02 -7.44
CA SER A 145 18.92 -0.60 -7.58
C SER A 145 19.05 -2.07 -7.97
N ASP A 146 19.90 -2.37 -8.96
CA ASP A 146 20.15 -3.73 -9.41
C ASP A 146 20.76 -4.59 -8.30
N ALA A 147 21.69 -4.04 -7.52
CA ALA A 147 22.26 -4.73 -6.36
C ALA A 147 21.21 -5.03 -5.28
N VAL A 148 20.31 -4.08 -4.97
CA VAL A 148 19.20 -4.32 -4.02
C VAL A 148 18.27 -5.43 -4.54
N PHE A 149 17.92 -5.43 -5.83
CA PHE A 149 17.11 -6.51 -6.41
C PHE A 149 17.83 -7.86 -6.37
N ALA A 150 19.14 -7.90 -6.64
CA ALA A 150 19.94 -9.11 -6.53
C ALA A 150 19.93 -9.67 -5.10
N VAL A 151 20.03 -8.81 -4.07
CA VAL A 151 19.88 -9.22 -2.66
C VAL A 151 18.51 -9.86 -2.40
N ILE A 152 17.43 -9.24 -2.89
CA ILE A 152 16.06 -9.78 -2.74
C ILE A 152 15.94 -11.15 -3.41
N MET A 153 16.48 -11.31 -4.62
CA MET A 153 16.40 -12.56 -5.37
C MET A 153 17.26 -13.68 -4.77
N LYS A 154 18.41 -13.34 -4.17
CA LYS A 154 19.27 -14.29 -3.45
C LYS A 154 18.66 -14.71 -2.12
N GLN A 155 17.94 -13.82 -1.44
CA GLN A 155 17.35 -14.08 -0.11
C GLN A 155 15.87 -13.64 0.01
N PRO A 156 14.97 -14.26 -0.77
CA PRO A 156 13.57 -13.82 -0.86
C PRO A 156 12.80 -13.99 0.45
N MET A 157 13.15 -15.00 1.26
CA MET A 157 12.52 -15.20 2.56
C MET A 157 12.89 -14.11 3.57
N VAL A 158 14.11 -13.59 3.50
CA VAL A 158 14.55 -12.48 4.37
C VAL A 158 13.80 -11.21 3.98
N PHE A 159 13.62 -10.97 2.68
CA PHE A 159 12.79 -9.89 2.17
C PHE A 159 11.35 -10.00 2.69
N ILE A 160 10.69 -11.15 2.53
CA ILE A 160 9.29 -11.32 3.00
C ILE A 160 9.20 -11.12 4.52
N LYS A 161 10.15 -11.63 5.30
CA LYS A 161 10.19 -11.44 6.76
C LYS A 161 10.37 -9.97 7.13
N SER A 162 11.30 -9.26 6.51
CA SER A 162 11.52 -7.84 6.77
C SER A 162 10.27 -7.01 6.44
N ARG A 163 9.56 -7.37 5.36
CA ARG A 163 8.29 -6.73 5.00
C ARG A 163 7.17 -7.01 6.00
N ALA A 164 7.05 -8.24 6.48
CA ALA A 164 6.09 -8.61 7.51
C ALA A 164 6.38 -7.91 8.85
N ARG A 165 7.65 -7.80 9.24
CA ARG A 165 8.08 -7.06 10.44
C ARG A 165 7.82 -5.57 10.33
N ALA A 166 8.08 -4.96 9.18
CA ALA A 166 7.69 -3.59 8.89
C ALA A 166 6.18 -3.35 9.03
N TYR A 167 5.36 -4.25 8.47
CA TYR A 167 3.92 -4.16 8.62
C TYR A 167 3.51 -4.27 10.09
N TYR A 168 4.09 -5.23 10.82
CA TYR A 168 3.83 -5.42 12.24
C TYR A 168 4.24 -4.19 13.07
N ALA A 169 5.43 -3.63 12.83
CA ALA A 169 5.95 -2.46 13.54
C ALA A 169 5.04 -1.23 13.41
N VAL A 170 4.44 -1.03 12.23
CA VAL A 170 3.47 0.04 12.01
C VAL A 170 2.09 -0.34 12.56
N GLY A 171 1.61 -1.55 12.24
CA GLY A 171 0.27 -2.01 12.60
C GLY A 171 0.05 -2.21 14.10
N ALA A 172 1.10 -2.48 14.86
CA ALA A 172 1.07 -2.65 16.32
C ALA A 172 1.04 -1.32 17.09
N GLN A 173 1.09 -0.17 16.41
CA GLN A 173 1.00 1.12 17.08
C GLN A 173 -0.37 1.27 17.76
N LYS A 174 -0.35 1.73 19.02
CA LYS A 174 -1.55 1.87 19.87
C LYS A 174 -2.39 3.13 19.57
N ASN A 175 -2.05 3.87 18.52
CA ASN A 175 -2.70 5.12 18.11
C ASN A 175 -3.63 4.89 16.90
N THR A 176 -4.04 5.97 16.24
CA THR A 176 -4.85 5.96 15.00
C THR A 176 -4.17 5.29 13.81
N TYR A 177 -3.01 4.66 13.97
CA TYR A 177 -2.32 3.87 12.94
C TYR A 177 -2.38 2.36 13.18
N ASN A 178 -3.24 1.87 14.09
CA ASN A 178 -3.45 0.44 14.26
C ASN A 178 -4.05 -0.19 12.99
N LEU A 179 -3.21 -0.87 12.20
CA LEU A 179 -3.60 -1.50 10.95
C LEU A 179 -4.25 -2.87 11.13
N PHE A 180 -4.12 -3.49 12.31
CA PHE A 180 -4.71 -4.80 12.59
C PHE A 180 -6.23 -4.73 12.71
N LEU A 181 -6.78 -3.68 13.33
CA LEU A 181 -8.22 -3.56 13.52
C LEU A 181 -9.00 -3.49 12.18
N PRO A 182 -8.62 -2.66 11.20
CA PRO A 182 -9.18 -2.72 9.85
C PRO A 182 -9.03 -4.10 9.19
N LEU A 183 -7.86 -4.74 9.30
CA LEU A 183 -7.61 -6.05 8.72
C LEU A 183 -8.57 -7.12 9.26
N VAL A 184 -8.79 -7.13 10.58
CA VAL A 184 -9.74 -8.03 11.23
C VAL A 184 -11.16 -7.80 10.71
N PHE A 185 -11.60 -6.55 10.56
CA PHE A 185 -12.92 -6.25 10.01
C PHE A 185 -13.06 -6.69 8.55
N MET A 186 -12.03 -6.50 7.73
CA MET A 186 -12.04 -6.93 6.32
C MET A 186 -12.10 -8.47 6.20
N LEU A 187 -11.35 -9.18 7.03
CA LEU A 187 -11.44 -10.65 7.11
C LEU A 187 -12.83 -11.11 7.57
N GLY A 188 -13.39 -10.47 8.58
CA GLY A 188 -14.77 -10.75 9.03
C GLY A 188 -15.80 -10.50 7.93
N ALA A 189 -15.67 -9.40 7.20
CA ALA A 189 -16.52 -9.05 6.06
C ALA A 189 -16.39 -10.08 4.92
N LEU A 190 -15.18 -10.55 4.62
CA LEU A 190 -14.95 -11.63 3.65
C LEU A 190 -15.64 -12.93 4.10
N ILE A 191 -15.44 -13.35 5.35
CA ILE A 191 -16.07 -14.56 5.91
C ILE A 191 -17.59 -14.46 5.84
N HIS A 192 -18.16 -13.33 6.27
CA HIS A 192 -19.60 -13.07 6.16
C HIS A 192 -20.09 -13.18 4.70
N SER A 193 -19.37 -12.56 3.77
CA SER A 193 -19.74 -12.61 2.35
C SER A 193 -19.70 -14.02 1.76
N LEU A 194 -18.79 -14.88 2.24
CA LEU A 194 -18.74 -16.30 1.88
C LEU A 194 -19.95 -17.06 2.43
N ILE A 195 -20.33 -16.83 3.69
CA ILE A 195 -21.49 -17.48 4.34
C ILE A 195 -22.79 -17.11 3.63
N VAL A 196 -22.98 -15.81 3.34
CA VAL A 196 -24.19 -15.29 2.68
C VAL A 196 -24.15 -15.48 1.16
N LYS A 197 -23.03 -15.97 0.61
CA LYS A 197 -22.78 -16.14 -0.83
C LYS A 197 -22.92 -14.84 -1.64
N ASN A 198 -22.57 -13.70 -1.03
CA ASN A 198 -22.59 -12.38 -1.67
C ASN A 198 -21.33 -12.18 -2.53
N LYS A 199 -21.39 -12.65 -3.79
CA LYS A 199 -20.25 -12.61 -4.73
C LYS A 199 -19.64 -11.22 -4.95
N PRO A 200 -20.43 -10.13 -5.13
CA PRO A 200 -19.86 -8.78 -5.24
C PRO A 200 -19.01 -8.39 -4.04
N MET A 201 -19.52 -8.64 -2.82
CA MET A 201 -18.79 -8.32 -1.60
C MET A 201 -17.52 -9.16 -1.44
N MET A 202 -17.58 -10.45 -1.79
CA MET A 202 -16.40 -11.33 -1.81
C MET A 202 -15.30 -10.79 -2.72
N ILE A 203 -15.63 -10.41 -3.95
CA ILE A 203 -14.66 -9.90 -4.93
C ILE A 203 -13.99 -8.62 -4.42
N ILE A 204 -14.77 -7.70 -3.84
CA ILE A 204 -14.22 -6.46 -3.30
C ILE A 204 -13.28 -6.75 -2.13
N MET A 205 -13.67 -7.62 -1.19
CA MET A 205 -12.82 -7.96 -0.04
C MET A 205 -11.53 -8.66 -0.45
N ILE A 206 -11.58 -9.58 -1.41
CA ILE A 206 -10.38 -10.22 -1.98
C ILE A 206 -9.48 -9.16 -2.63
N GLY A 207 -10.04 -8.24 -3.42
CA GLY A 207 -9.28 -7.17 -4.05
C GLY A 207 -8.55 -6.29 -3.02
N VAL A 208 -9.22 -5.95 -1.92
CA VAL A 208 -8.59 -5.17 -0.83
C VAL A 208 -7.50 -5.97 -0.12
N LEU A 209 -7.70 -7.26 0.16
CA LEU A 209 -6.65 -8.10 0.77
C LEU A 209 -5.42 -8.26 -0.13
N VAL A 210 -5.62 -8.43 -1.45
CA VAL A 210 -4.53 -8.46 -2.43
C VAL A 210 -3.79 -7.13 -2.46
N HIS A 211 -4.51 -6.02 -2.40
CA HIS A 211 -3.90 -4.70 -2.33
C HIS A 211 -3.04 -4.52 -1.07
N ILE A 212 -3.50 -5.01 0.10
CA ILE A 212 -2.70 -5.03 1.34
C ILE A 212 -1.41 -5.84 1.17
N ALA A 213 -1.49 -7.00 0.52
CA ALA A 213 -0.33 -7.84 0.29
C ALA A 213 0.69 -7.15 -0.64
N ILE A 214 0.23 -6.59 -1.76
CA ILE A 214 1.09 -5.87 -2.73
C ILE A 214 1.77 -4.70 -2.03
N THR A 215 1.00 -3.87 -1.34
CA THR A 215 1.54 -2.67 -0.70
C THR A 215 2.49 -3.01 0.45
N THR A 216 2.21 -4.06 1.23
CA THR A 216 3.13 -4.56 2.28
C THR A 216 4.48 -4.97 1.70
N LEU A 217 4.46 -5.56 0.50
CA LEU A 217 5.67 -5.99 -0.20
C LEU A 217 6.39 -4.83 -0.91
N SER A 218 5.66 -3.86 -1.44
CA SER A 218 6.22 -2.85 -2.35
C SER A 218 6.51 -1.49 -1.72
N MET A 219 5.90 -1.14 -0.58
CA MET A 219 6.03 0.21 -0.01
C MET A 219 7.03 0.30 1.17
N PRO A 220 7.68 1.46 1.36
CA PRO A 220 8.46 1.73 2.56
C PRO A 220 7.54 1.79 3.78
N ALA A 221 8.02 1.31 4.93
CA ALA A 221 7.18 1.13 6.11
C ALA A 221 6.58 2.43 6.64
N SER A 222 7.30 3.55 6.53
CA SER A 222 6.76 4.86 6.90
C SER A 222 5.54 5.27 6.09
N PHE A 223 5.27 4.65 4.94
CA PHE A 223 4.08 4.93 4.15
C PHE A 223 2.88 4.05 4.51
N PHE A 224 3.07 3.00 5.33
CA PHE A 224 1.99 2.18 5.85
C PHE A 224 0.96 2.96 6.70
N LYS A 225 1.37 4.11 7.25
CA LYS A 225 0.49 5.02 7.98
C LYS A 225 -0.44 5.87 7.09
N TYR A 226 -0.17 5.96 5.78
CA TYR A 226 -1.00 6.70 4.82
C TYR A 226 -2.11 5.88 4.19
N PHE A 227 -2.32 4.63 4.64
CA PHE A 227 -3.43 3.76 4.27
C PHE A 227 -4.82 4.25 4.73
N PHE A 228 -5.00 5.57 4.87
CA PHE A 228 -6.23 6.26 5.21
C PHE A 228 -7.41 5.83 4.30
N GLU A 229 -7.13 5.44 3.05
CA GLU A 229 -8.13 4.90 2.13
C GLU A 229 -8.67 3.53 2.58
N MET A 230 -7.84 2.67 3.17
CA MET A 230 -8.30 1.40 3.77
C MET A 230 -9.14 1.61 5.02
N TRP A 231 -8.83 2.63 5.81
CA TRP A 231 -9.66 3.04 6.95
C TRP A 231 -11.04 3.49 6.44
N LEU A 232 -11.06 4.35 5.42
CA LEU A 232 -12.29 4.87 4.84
C LEU A 232 -13.17 3.75 4.24
N ILE A 233 -12.56 2.85 3.47
CA ILE A 233 -13.25 1.71 2.86
C ILE A 233 -13.76 0.75 3.94
N SER A 234 -12.95 0.43 4.95
CA SER A 234 -13.35 -0.46 6.05
C SER A 234 -14.54 0.09 6.83
N TYR A 235 -14.56 1.40 7.15
CA TYR A 235 -15.69 2.01 7.85
C TYR A 235 -16.96 2.08 7.00
N VAL A 236 -16.84 2.39 5.70
CA VAL A 236 -17.99 2.34 4.77
C VAL A 236 -18.55 0.92 4.69
N PHE A 237 -17.68 -0.09 4.66
CA PHE A 237 -18.11 -1.50 4.66
C PHE A 237 -18.75 -1.94 5.97
N VAL A 238 -18.25 -1.52 7.12
CA VAL A 238 -18.90 -1.77 8.42
C VAL A 238 -20.32 -1.20 8.43
N VAL A 239 -20.51 0.03 7.92
CA VAL A 239 -21.85 0.62 7.80
C VAL A 239 -22.75 -0.20 6.88
N ILE A 240 -22.25 -0.65 5.73
CA ILE A 240 -23.01 -1.50 4.78
C ILE A 240 -23.41 -2.83 5.44
N VAL A 241 -22.49 -3.49 6.15
CA VAL A 241 -22.73 -4.75 6.87
C VAL A 241 -23.80 -4.56 7.95
N LEU A 242 -23.71 -3.50 8.77
CA LEU A 242 -24.70 -3.20 9.80
C LEU A 242 -26.10 -2.94 9.20
N LEU A 243 -26.16 -2.28 8.05
CA LEU A 243 -27.42 -2.05 7.33
C LEU A 243 -28.00 -3.35 6.74
N GLU A 244 -27.18 -4.28 6.25
CA GLU A 244 -27.64 -5.59 5.81
C GLU A 244 -28.13 -6.45 6.97
N ILE A 245 -27.41 -6.50 8.09
CA ILE A 245 -27.83 -7.22 9.31
C ILE A 245 -29.19 -6.71 9.78
N ARG A 246 -29.38 -5.39 9.89
CA ARG A 246 -30.68 -4.80 10.25
C ARG A 246 -31.80 -5.18 9.29
N LYS A 247 -31.53 -5.28 7.98
CA LYS A 247 -32.53 -5.72 6.99
C LYS A 247 -32.90 -7.19 7.17
N ILE A 248 -31.94 -8.04 7.52
CA ILE A 248 -32.17 -9.47 7.80
C ILE A 248 -33.00 -9.63 9.09
N GLU A 249 -32.66 -8.89 10.15
CA GLU A 249 -33.41 -8.87 11.41
C GLU A 249 -34.85 -8.38 11.21
N ALA A 250 -35.04 -7.27 10.48
CA ALA A 250 -36.37 -6.75 10.17
C ALA A 250 -37.22 -7.75 9.36
N LYS A 251 -36.59 -8.51 8.45
CA LYS A 251 -37.26 -9.60 7.73
C LYS A 251 -37.65 -10.74 8.67
N LYS A 252 -36.82 -11.12 9.65
CA LYS A 252 -37.16 -12.16 10.64
C LYS A 252 -38.34 -11.75 11.53
N VAL A 253 -38.41 -10.48 11.95
CA VAL A 253 -39.52 -9.95 12.75
C VAL A 253 -40.85 -9.99 11.98
N ASN A 254 -40.83 -9.70 10.67
CA ASN A 254 -42.02 -9.77 9.81
C ASN A 254 -42.47 -11.20 9.44
N ILE A 255 -41.71 -12.24 9.81
CA ILE A 255 -42.05 -13.65 9.56
C ILE A 255 -42.64 -14.32 10.81
N LEU A 256 -42.55 -13.70 11.99
CA LEU A 256 -43.25 -14.21 13.16
C LEU A 256 -44.75 -13.95 13.00
N PRO A 257 -45.60 -14.99 12.89
CA PRO A 257 -47.03 -14.78 12.77
C PRO A 257 -47.52 -14.08 14.03
N VAL A 258 -48.34 -13.04 13.84
CA VAL A 258 -49.19 -12.51 14.90
C VAL A 258 -49.98 -13.69 15.44
N LYS A 259 -49.59 -14.18 16.63
CA LYS A 259 -50.41 -15.12 17.40
C LYS A 259 -51.65 -14.34 17.83
N ASN A 260 -52.72 -14.49 17.05
CA ASN A 260 -54.08 -14.27 17.51
C ASN A 260 -54.48 -15.40 18.47
#